data_AF-A0A3A9S4H0-F1
#
_entry.id   AF-A0A3A9S4H0-F1
#
_cell.length_a   1.000
_cell.length_b   1.000
_cell.length_c   1.000
_cell.angle_alpha   90.00
_cell.angle_beta   90.00
_cell.angle_gamma   90.00
#
_symmetry.space_group_name_H-M   'P 1'
#
loop_
_entity.id
_entity.type
_entity.pdbx_description
1 polymer ?
#
loop_
_entity_poly.entity_id
_entity_poly.type
_entity_poly.pdbx_seq_one_letter_code
_entity_poly.pdbx_strand_id
1 'polypeptide(L)'
;MAAGTVAGLFISVLKAVFSMLSWFLGLILKLFKFLVCLLPVTAVCVALLFVLNLFILVTGNIGGLISITESSSASEGIKHEAEKLLIIGSKNVMDTYINVKTWWMSEVYPFKGSVAFFFLILFTVIMLIPVATVLLMITVFESYGIVLFIAVAIDAVIYVLRAILGKSFTEQFMGRYYKMFPESGKKHYEKKYANWLKKGGYEEAANAEGKKRRTADEFYGEDYEDEEDLDGDDYEDSERDYFRGKHGRRRDRRRYDRYNDDEYGVDEYDEEYEEEDPEYYDEEDYEDDEYNEDYIEDHSRRGRYSENDSQSASSGARQTVNVGSFNFFAGCNSKESVERKYKSLVKLYHPDNMDGDTAALQEINVQYTEAKKRF
;
A
#
# COMPACT_ATOMS: atom_id res chain seq x y z
N MET A 1 6.97 -52.89 1.80
CA MET A 1 5.98 -51.96 1.22
C MET A 1 5.12 -51.27 2.27
N ALA A 2 4.54 -51.98 3.25
CA ALA A 2 3.68 -51.37 4.29
C ALA A 2 4.34 -50.29 5.19
N ALA A 3 5.62 -50.43 5.53
CA ALA A 3 6.32 -49.43 6.36
C ALA A 3 6.51 -48.08 5.64
N GLY A 4 6.74 -48.10 4.32
CA GLY A 4 6.88 -46.89 3.50
C GLY A 4 5.56 -46.14 3.34
N THR A 5 4.44 -46.86 3.19
CA THR A 5 3.10 -46.26 3.12
C THR A 5 2.68 -45.65 4.45
N VAL A 6 2.99 -46.30 5.59
CA VAL A 6 2.69 -45.75 6.93
C VAL A 6 3.54 -44.51 7.22
N ALA A 7 4.83 -44.52 6.86
CA ALA A 7 5.69 -43.35 6.99
C ALA A 7 5.21 -42.18 6.10
N GLY A 8 4.81 -42.46 4.85
CA GLY A 8 4.26 -41.45 3.94
C GLY A 8 2.97 -40.82 4.46
N LEU A 9 2.05 -41.64 4.99
CA LEU A 9 0.82 -41.15 5.63
C LEU A 9 1.15 -40.26 6.85
N PHE A 10 2.07 -40.69 7.70
CA PHE A 10 2.48 -39.90 8.86
C PHE A 10 3.08 -38.53 8.49
N ILE A 11 3.94 -38.49 7.46
CA ILE A 11 4.52 -37.24 6.93
C ILE A 11 3.42 -36.33 6.38
N SER A 12 2.44 -36.89 5.66
CA SER A 12 1.32 -36.11 5.12
C SER A 12 0.46 -35.47 6.22
N VAL A 13 0.20 -36.21 7.31
CA VAL A 13 -0.52 -35.70 8.49
C VAL A 13 0.28 -34.60 9.18
N LEU A 14 1.58 -34.78 9.39
CA LEU A 14 2.42 -33.74 9.97
C LEU A 14 2.43 -32.47 9.12
N LYS A 15 2.55 -32.60 7.79
CA LYS A 15 2.50 -31.45 6.87
C LYS A 15 1.16 -30.72 6.96
N ALA A 16 0.05 -31.44 7.05
CA ALA A 16 -1.27 -30.85 7.24
C ALA A 16 -1.39 -30.10 8.58
N VAL A 17 -0.86 -30.66 9.68
CA VAL A 17 -0.85 -30.00 10.99
C VAL A 17 -0.01 -28.73 10.97
N PHE A 18 1.19 -28.75 10.39
CA PHE A 18 2.03 -27.55 10.27
C PHE A 18 1.39 -26.48 9.38
N SER A 19 0.74 -26.87 8.28
CA SER A 19 -0.01 -25.96 7.42
C SER A 19 -1.17 -25.30 8.17
N MET A 20 -1.95 -26.09 8.91
CA MET A 20 -3.04 -25.60 9.77
C MET A 20 -2.53 -24.66 10.87
N LEU A 21 -1.39 -25.00 11.50
CA LEU A 21 -0.78 -24.20 12.55
C LEU A 21 -0.25 -22.86 12.02
N SER A 22 0.40 -22.86 10.87
CA SER A 22 0.84 -21.65 10.18
C SER A 22 -0.35 -20.75 9.83
N TRP A 23 -1.41 -21.34 9.26
CA TRP A 23 -2.65 -20.63 8.97
C TRP A 23 -3.28 -20.04 10.24
N PHE A 24 -3.34 -20.80 11.33
CA PHE A 24 -3.89 -20.37 12.61
C PHE A 24 -3.10 -19.22 13.24
N LEU A 25 -1.76 -19.30 13.27
CA LEU A 25 -0.91 -18.21 13.73
C LEU A 25 -1.09 -16.96 12.85
N GLY A 26 -1.21 -17.15 11.54
CA GLY A 26 -1.56 -16.09 10.60
C GLY A 26 -2.91 -15.44 10.92
N LEU A 27 -3.91 -16.22 11.34
CA LEU A 27 -5.22 -15.72 11.76
C LEU A 27 -5.13 -14.90 13.06
N ILE A 28 -4.37 -15.36 14.06
CA ILE A 28 -4.13 -14.59 15.29
C ILE A 28 -3.48 -13.24 14.95
N LEU A 29 -2.45 -13.23 14.09
CA LEU A 29 -1.78 -12.00 13.69
C LEU A 29 -2.71 -11.07 12.89
N LYS A 30 -3.55 -11.61 12.01
CA LYS A 30 -4.58 -10.83 11.30
C LYS A 30 -5.57 -10.21 12.28
N LEU A 31 -6.07 -10.98 13.25
CA LEU A 31 -6.99 -10.51 14.28
C LEU A 31 -6.36 -9.41 15.14
N PHE A 32 -5.08 -9.55 15.50
CA PHE A 32 -4.33 -8.50 16.17
C PHE A 32 -4.17 -7.25 15.30
N LYS A 33 -3.86 -7.38 14.00
CA LYS A 33 -3.82 -6.23 13.06
C LYS A 33 -5.17 -5.52 12.97
N PHE A 34 -6.28 -6.27 12.96
CA PHE A 34 -7.63 -5.71 13.03
C PHE A 34 -7.86 -4.95 14.34
N LEU A 35 -7.42 -5.50 15.48
CA LEU A 35 -7.49 -4.82 16.77
C LEU A 35 -6.69 -3.51 16.76
N VAL A 36 -5.47 -3.50 16.21
CA VAL A 36 -4.66 -2.27 16.06
C VAL A 36 -5.37 -1.23 15.18
N CYS A 37 -6.06 -1.69 14.13
CA CYS A 37 -6.81 -0.81 13.24
C CYS A 37 -8.02 -0.15 13.94
N LEU A 38 -8.75 -0.93 14.74
CA LEU A 38 -9.99 -0.52 15.39
C LEU A 38 -9.76 0.21 16.72
N LEU A 39 -8.79 -0.23 17.52
CA LEU A 39 -8.48 0.26 18.86
C LEU A 39 -6.96 0.23 19.08
N PRO A 40 -6.21 1.23 18.58
CA PRO A 40 -4.75 1.20 18.60
C PRO A 40 -4.18 1.24 20.02
N VAL A 41 -4.75 2.03 20.94
CA VAL A 41 -4.26 2.11 22.33
C VAL A 41 -4.51 0.78 23.03
N THR A 42 -5.73 0.26 22.89
CA THR A 42 -6.10 -1.05 23.44
C THR A 42 -5.20 -2.17 22.90
N ALA A 43 -4.90 -2.17 21.60
CA ALA A 43 -4.03 -3.19 21.00
C ALA A 43 -2.60 -3.16 21.57
N VAL A 44 -2.04 -1.96 21.77
CA VAL A 44 -0.72 -1.80 22.40
C VAL A 44 -0.76 -2.28 23.85
N CYS A 45 -1.81 -1.91 24.62
CA CYS A 45 -1.99 -2.40 25.98
C CYS A 45 -2.09 -3.93 26.04
N VAL A 46 -2.90 -4.55 25.16
CA VAL A 46 -3.02 -6.02 25.08
C VAL A 46 -1.69 -6.67 24.76
N ALA A 47 -0.90 -6.12 23.84
CA ALA A 47 0.42 -6.67 23.49
C ALA A 47 1.41 -6.59 24.67
N LEU A 48 1.45 -5.46 25.38
CA LEU A 48 2.32 -5.29 26.55
C LEU A 48 1.92 -6.24 27.69
N LEU A 49 0.62 -6.37 27.96
CA LEU A 49 0.10 -7.28 28.98
C LEU A 49 0.30 -8.75 28.60
N PHE A 50 0.23 -9.09 27.31
CA PHE A 50 0.56 -10.43 26.83
C PHE A 50 2.03 -10.77 27.06
N VAL A 51 2.95 -9.85 26.74
CA VAL A 51 4.38 -10.01 27.02
C VAL A 51 4.65 -10.15 28.51
N LEU A 52 3.94 -9.38 29.34
CA LEU A 52 4.01 -9.48 30.79
C LEU A 52 3.54 -10.86 31.30
N ASN A 53 2.40 -11.36 30.82
CA ASN A 53 1.92 -12.70 31.17
C ASN A 53 2.87 -13.80 30.71
N LEU A 54 3.47 -13.66 29.52
CA LEU A 54 4.50 -14.56 29.03
C LEU A 54 5.74 -14.55 29.95
N PHE A 55 6.18 -13.37 30.37
CA PHE A 55 7.30 -13.23 31.29
C PHE A 55 7.01 -13.90 32.65
N ILE A 56 5.80 -13.69 33.20
CA ILE A 56 5.38 -14.32 34.45
C ILE A 56 5.36 -15.85 34.30
N LEU A 57 4.80 -16.37 33.20
CA LEU A 57 4.75 -17.80 32.94
C LEU A 57 6.15 -18.43 32.88
N VAL A 58 7.10 -17.76 32.21
CA VAL A 58 8.46 -18.29 32.00
C VAL A 58 9.32 -18.17 33.26
N THR A 59 9.26 -17.03 33.95
CA THR A 59 10.18 -16.75 35.07
C THR A 59 9.64 -17.17 36.41
N GLY A 60 8.31 -17.18 36.60
CA GLY A 60 7.67 -17.35 37.91
C GLY A 60 8.07 -16.28 38.94
N ASN A 61 8.80 -15.22 38.54
CA ASN A 61 9.41 -14.26 39.46
C ASN A 61 8.58 -12.98 39.55
N ILE A 62 7.49 -13.05 40.33
CA ILE A 62 6.64 -11.88 40.57
C ILE A 62 7.34 -10.82 41.46
N GLY A 63 8.23 -11.24 42.35
CA GLY A 63 8.92 -10.35 43.30
C GLY A 63 9.79 -9.32 42.59
N GLY A 64 10.42 -9.71 41.48
CA GLY A 64 11.17 -8.77 40.63
C GLY A 64 10.29 -7.67 40.03
N LEU A 65 9.08 -8.01 39.57
CA LEU A 65 8.13 -7.04 39.00
C LEU A 65 7.56 -6.08 40.06
N ILE A 66 7.31 -6.59 41.27
CA ILE A 66 6.86 -5.78 42.41
C ILE A 66 7.95 -4.78 42.81
N SER A 67 9.21 -5.22 42.91
CA SER A 67 10.34 -4.33 43.23
C SER A 67 10.56 -3.23 42.17
N ILE A 68 10.34 -3.53 40.88
CA ILE A 68 10.35 -2.53 39.81
C ILE A 68 9.19 -1.51 39.99
N THR A 69 8.03 -1.98 40.43
CA THR A 69 6.87 -1.12 40.69
C THR A 69 7.13 -0.18 41.88
N GLU A 70 7.72 -0.70 42.96
CA GLU A 70 8.11 0.06 44.15
C GLU A 70 9.11 1.17 43.83
N SER A 71 10.09 0.89 42.97
CA SER A 71 11.14 1.84 42.55
C SER A 71 10.69 2.89 41.54
N SER A 72 9.47 2.79 41.00
CA SER A 72 8.92 3.77 40.06
C SER A 72 8.62 5.13 40.73
N SER A 73 8.61 6.21 39.95
CA SER A 73 8.25 7.56 40.42
C SER A 73 6.73 7.83 40.50
N ALA A 74 5.90 6.81 40.29
CA ALA A 74 4.45 6.93 40.31
C ALA A 74 3.90 7.23 41.71
N SER A 75 2.70 7.80 41.80
CA SER A 75 2.02 8.01 43.08
C SER A 75 1.72 6.68 43.79
N GLU A 76 1.76 6.66 45.12
CA GLU A 76 1.53 5.45 45.94
C GLU A 76 0.24 4.70 45.59
N GLY A 77 -0.86 5.42 45.32
CA GLY A 77 -2.12 4.78 44.93
C GLY A 77 -2.04 4.01 43.61
N ILE A 78 -1.25 4.51 42.65
CA ILE A 78 -1.02 3.83 41.37
C ILE A 78 -0.13 2.59 41.57
N LYS A 79 0.89 2.69 42.43
CA LYS A 79 1.76 1.55 42.76
C LYS A 79 0.97 0.41 43.38
N HIS A 80 0.15 0.71 44.39
CA HIS A 80 -0.66 -0.28 45.07
C HIS A 80 -1.66 -0.98 44.12
N GLU A 81 -2.32 -0.24 43.22
CA GLU A 81 -3.22 -0.86 42.25
C GLU A 81 -2.46 -1.68 41.20
N ALA A 82 -1.28 -1.22 40.76
CA ALA A 82 -0.42 -1.97 39.86
C ALA A 82 0.06 -3.29 40.50
N GLU A 83 0.50 -3.27 41.75
CA GLU A 83 0.89 -4.48 42.51
C GLU A 83 -0.27 -5.46 42.63
N LYS A 84 -1.46 -4.97 42.98
CA LYS A 84 -2.67 -5.79 43.05
C LYS A 84 -2.98 -6.45 41.69
N LEU A 85 -2.89 -5.70 40.59
CA LEU A 85 -3.09 -6.24 39.25
C LEU A 85 -2.01 -7.26 38.86
N LEU A 86 -0.75 -7.05 39.25
CA LEU A 86 0.33 -8.02 39.03
C LEU A 86 0.07 -9.33 39.80
N ILE A 87 -0.37 -9.24 41.06
CA ILE A 87 -0.70 -10.41 41.87
C ILE A 87 -1.87 -11.19 41.26
N ILE A 88 -2.94 -10.50 40.85
CA ILE A 88 -4.09 -11.12 40.18
C ILE A 88 -3.65 -11.79 38.88
N GLY A 89 -2.89 -11.09 38.03
CA GLY A 89 -2.39 -11.63 36.77
C GLY A 89 -1.51 -12.86 36.97
N SER A 90 -0.58 -12.80 37.91
CA SER A 90 0.27 -13.96 38.23
C SER A 90 -0.51 -15.13 38.76
N LYS A 91 -1.54 -14.89 39.58
CA LYS A 91 -2.41 -15.95 40.07
C LYS A 91 -3.14 -16.61 38.90
N ASN A 92 -3.78 -15.84 38.03
CA ASN A 92 -4.55 -16.36 36.90
C ASN A 92 -3.67 -17.11 35.89
N VAL A 93 -2.47 -16.60 35.59
CA VAL A 93 -1.48 -17.28 34.74
C VAL A 93 -1.07 -18.61 35.37
N MET A 94 -0.79 -18.63 36.68
CA MET A 94 -0.39 -19.84 37.39
C MET A 94 -1.54 -20.85 37.50
N ASP A 95 -2.76 -20.40 37.80
CA ASP A 95 -3.97 -21.23 37.84
C ASP A 95 -4.21 -21.87 36.47
N THR A 96 -4.07 -21.10 35.38
CA THR A 96 -4.16 -21.62 34.01
C THR A 96 -3.09 -22.67 33.73
N TYR A 97 -1.83 -22.42 34.12
CA TYR A 97 -0.75 -23.40 33.97
C TYR A 97 -1.03 -24.68 34.76
N ILE A 98 -1.47 -24.57 36.02
CA ILE A 98 -1.81 -25.72 36.86
C ILE A 98 -2.97 -26.50 36.24
N ASN A 99 -3.99 -25.83 35.72
CA ASN A 99 -5.14 -26.47 35.07
C ASN A 99 -4.71 -27.23 33.82
N VAL A 100 -3.90 -26.62 32.94
CA VAL A 100 -3.37 -27.28 31.74
C VAL A 100 -2.50 -28.48 32.12
N LYS A 101 -1.63 -28.33 33.12
CA LYS A 101 -0.80 -29.42 33.63
C LYS A 101 -1.63 -30.55 34.21
N THR A 102 -2.67 -30.23 34.98
CA THR A 102 -3.55 -31.23 35.61
C THR A 102 -4.33 -31.99 34.55
N TRP A 103 -4.87 -31.29 33.56
CA TRP A 103 -5.51 -31.90 32.39
C TRP A 103 -4.54 -32.81 31.62
N TRP A 104 -3.30 -32.37 31.38
CA TRP A 104 -2.31 -33.21 30.70
C TRP A 104 -1.98 -34.47 31.51
N MET A 105 -1.86 -34.35 32.83
CA MET A 105 -1.64 -35.48 33.73
C MET A 105 -2.85 -36.42 33.82
N SER A 106 -4.09 -35.93 33.64
CA SER A 106 -5.29 -36.78 33.66
C SER A 106 -5.54 -37.45 32.32
N GLU A 107 -5.30 -36.77 31.20
CA GLU A 107 -5.68 -37.26 29.87
C GLU A 107 -4.53 -37.91 29.10
N VAL A 108 -3.31 -37.38 29.21
CA VAL A 108 -2.17 -37.85 28.39
C VAL A 108 -1.30 -38.84 29.14
N TYR A 109 -1.01 -38.57 30.41
CA TYR A 109 -0.12 -39.40 31.21
C TYR A 109 -0.60 -40.85 31.42
N PRO A 110 -1.90 -41.19 31.51
CA PRO A 110 -2.35 -42.59 31.66
C PRO A 110 -1.92 -43.50 30.51
N PHE A 111 -1.66 -42.95 29.32
CA PHE A 111 -1.21 -43.72 28.16
C PHE A 111 0.28 -44.10 28.23
N LYS A 112 1.03 -43.68 29.26
CA LYS A 112 2.46 -43.92 29.42
C LYS A 112 2.81 -45.40 29.21
N GLY A 113 3.76 -45.65 28.31
CA GLY A 113 4.22 -46.99 27.93
C GLY A 113 3.53 -47.57 26.69
N SER A 114 2.46 -46.94 26.19
CA SER A 114 1.86 -47.28 24.90
C SER A 114 2.53 -46.55 23.73
N VAL A 115 2.40 -47.10 22.52
CA VAL A 115 2.82 -46.42 21.28
C VAL A 115 2.04 -45.11 21.08
N ALA A 116 0.78 -45.06 21.51
CA ALA A 116 -0.06 -43.87 21.45
C ALA A 116 0.51 -42.70 22.27
N PHE A 117 1.22 -42.97 23.38
CA PHE A 117 1.84 -41.94 24.22
C PHE A 117 2.87 -41.11 23.46
N PHE A 118 3.68 -41.73 22.59
CA PHE A 118 4.66 -41.01 21.78
C PHE A 118 3.98 -40.04 20.80
N PHE A 119 2.87 -40.46 20.17
CA PHE A 119 2.09 -39.59 19.31
C PHE A 119 1.43 -38.46 20.10
N LEU A 120 0.88 -38.73 21.28
CA LEU A 120 0.29 -37.70 22.13
C LEU A 120 1.32 -36.67 22.60
N ILE A 121 2.54 -37.10 22.98
CA ILE A 121 3.63 -36.17 23.30
C ILE A 121 3.95 -35.30 22.08
N LEU A 122 4.12 -35.91 20.90
CA LEU A 122 4.41 -35.16 19.67
C LEU A 122 3.33 -34.10 19.39
N PHE A 123 2.05 -34.49 19.48
CA PHE A 123 0.94 -33.55 19.32
C PHE A 123 0.95 -32.45 20.38
N THR A 124 1.25 -32.77 21.65
CA THR A 124 1.30 -31.76 22.71
C THR A 124 2.42 -30.75 22.49
N VAL A 125 3.58 -31.17 21.96
CA VAL A 125 4.69 -30.27 21.62
C VAL A 125 4.31 -29.37 20.44
N ILE A 126 3.69 -29.93 19.39
CA ILE A 126 3.26 -29.15 18.23
C ILE A 126 2.19 -28.13 18.61
N MET A 127 1.21 -28.54 19.43
CA MET A 127 0.09 -27.69 19.85
C MET A 127 0.43 -26.76 21.02
N LEU A 128 1.60 -26.92 21.65
CA LEU A 128 2.01 -26.12 22.81
C LEU A 128 1.94 -24.63 22.50
N ILE A 129 2.54 -24.20 21.40
CA ILE A 129 2.62 -22.80 21.00
C ILE A 129 1.21 -22.20 20.74
N PRO A 130 0.38 -22.74 19.82
CA PRO A 130 -0.93 -22.14 19.55
C PRO A 130 -1.90 -22.23 20.72
N VAL A 131 -1.86 -23.29 21.53
CA VAL A 131 -2.74 -23.40 22.70
C VAL A 131 -2.30 -22.46 23.80
N ALA A 132 -0.99 -22.38 24.09
CA ALA A 132 -0.47 -21.46 25.10
C ALA A 132 -0.73 -20.00 24.71
N THR A 133 -0.58 -19.61 23.44
CA THR A 133 -0.87 -18.24 23.01
C THR A 133 -2.34 -17.87 23.21
N VAL A 134 -3.28 -18.75 22.85
CA VAL A 134 -4.72 -18.49 23.07
C VAL A 134 -5.04 -18.41 24.56
N LEU A 135 -4.58 -19.37 25.35
CA LEU A 135 -4.83 -19.38 26.79
C LEU A 135 -4.24 -18.14 27.46
N LEU A 136 -3.01 -17.75 27.10
CA LEU A 136 -2.41 -16.51 27.60
C LEU A 136 -3.15 -15.26 27.15
N MET A 137 -3.71 -15.24 25.94
CA MET A 137 -4.57 -14.13 25.51
C MET A 137 -5.84 -14.05 26.37
N ILE A 138 -6.49 -15.17 26.67
CA ILE A 138 -7.66 -15.21 27.55
C ILE A 138 -7.30 -14.72 28.96
N THR A 139 -6.16 -15.14 29.51
CA THR A 139 -5.73 -14.70 30.85
C THR A 139 -5.42 -13.20 30.90
N VAL A 140 -4.98 -12.58 29.80
CA VAL A 140 -4.83 -11.10 29.73
C VAL A 140 -6.18 -10.42 29.97
N PHE A 141 -7.25 -10.88 29.32
CA PHE A 141 -8.59 -10.29 29.49
C PHE A 141 -9.15 -10.54 30.89
N GLU A 142 -8.97 -11.74 31.44
CA GLU A 142 -9.43 -12.09 32.79
C GLU A 142 -8.71 -11.27 33.86
N SER A 143 -7.39 -11.07 33.71
CA SER A 143 -6.56 -10.44 34.73
C SER A 143 -6.59 -8.92 34.69
N TYR A 144 -6.71 -8.34 33.50
CA TYR A 144 -6.52 -6.90 33.28
C TYR A 144 -7.74 -6.23 32.64
N GLY A 145 -8.93 -6.82 32.77
CA GLY A 145 -10.16 -6.30 32.17
C GLY A 145 -10.43 -4.82 32.47
N ILE A 146 -10.13 -4.35 33.69
CA ILE A 146 -10.28 -2.93 34.06
C ILE A 146 -9.31 -2.03 33.27
N VAL A 147 -8.03 -2.43 33.18
CA VAL A 147 -7.02 -1.67 32.42
C VAL A 147 -7.40 -1.62 30.94
N LEU A 148 -7.86 -2.74 30.39
CA LEU A 148 -8.33 -2.81 29.01
C LEU A 148 -9.58 -1.96 28.78
N PHE A 149 -10.52 -1.93 29.73
CA PHE A 149 -11.69 -1.07 29.64
C PHE A 149 -11.31 0.42 29.60
N ILE A 150 -10.35 0.83 30.43
CA ILE A 150 -9.81 2.21 30.39
C ILE A 150 -9.13 2.48 29.04
N ALA A 151 -8.36 1.53 28.50
CA ALA A 151 -7.73 1.68 27.19
C ALA A 151 -8.78 1.85 26.06
N VAL A 152 -9.87 1.08 26.11
CA VAL A 152 -11.00 1.20 25.17
C VAL A 152 -11.68 2.58 25.32
N ALA A 153 -11.85 3.07 26.55
CA ALA A 153 -12.41 4.40 26.78
C ALA A 153 -11.50 5.51 26.22
N ILE A 154 -10.18 5.37 26.37
CA ILE A 154 -9.20 6.30 25.78
C ILE A 154 -9.29 6.28 24.26
N ASP A 155 -9.34 5.10 23.64
CA ASP A 155 -9.54 4.99 22.19
C ASP A 155 -10.85 5.69 21.77
N ALA A 156 -11.96 5.45 22.47
CA ALA A 156 -13.25 6.10 22.19
C ALA A 156 -13.15 7.64 22.27
N VAL A 157 -12.48 8.18 23.29
CA VAL A 157 -12.24 9.62 23.42
C VAL A 157 -11.40 10.15 22.26
N ILE A 158 -10.32 9.45 21.86
CA ILE A 158 -9.49 9.83 20.71
C ILE A 158 -10.33 9.87 19.42
N TYR A 159 -11.20 8.88 19.22
CA TYR A 159 -12.10 8.83 18.07
C TYR A 159 -13.08 10.02 18.05
N VAL A 160 -13.68 10.34 19.19
CA VAL A 160 -14.60 11.48 19.34
C VAL A 160 -13.87 12.81 19.10
N LEU A 161 -12.69 13.02 19.70
CA LEU A 161 -11.90 14.23 19.50
C LEU A 161 -11.52 14.43 18.03
N ARG A 162 -11.13 13.36 17.33
CA ARG A 162 -10.82 13.42 15.90
C ARG A 162 -12.06 13.61 15.03
N ALA A 163 -13.22 13.13 15.46
CA ALA A 163 -14.49 13.39 14.79
C ALA A 163 -14.88 14.88 14.89
N ILE A 164 -14.65 15.51 16.04
CA ILE A 164 -14.84 16.96 16.22
C ILE A 164 -13.90 17.77 15.32
N LEU A 165 -12.69 17.27 15.05
CA LEU A 165 -11.72 17.87 14.11
C LEU A 165 -12.05 17.60 12.62
N GLY A 166 -13.23 17.05 12.31
CA GLY A 166 -13.74 16.92 10.95
C GLY A 166 -13.40 15.62 10.22
N LYS A 167 -12.81 14.61 10.90
CA LYS A 167 -12.56 13.28 10.29
C LYS A 167 -13.66 12.30 10.64
N SER A 168 -14.36 11.74 9.65
CA SER A 168 -15.39 10.72 9.91
C SER A 168 -14.79 9.47 10.58
N PHE A 169 -15.57 8.80 11.44
CA PHE A 169 -15.13 7.56 12.11
C PHE A 169 -14.66 6.50 11.10
N THR A 170 -15.36 6.41 9.98
CA THR A 170 -15.06 5.50 8.87
C THR A 170 -13.75 5.84 8.19
N GLU A 171 -13.44 7.12 7.94
CA GLU A 171 -12.15 7.51 7.35
C GLU A 171 -10.97 7.25 8.29
N GLN A 172 -11.17 7.44 9.59
CA GLN A 172 -10.13 7.17 10.59
C GLN A 172 -9.78 5.68 10.66
N PHE A 173 -10.80 4.81 10.62
CA PHE A 173 -10.62 3.36 10.57
C PHE A 173 -10.04 2.93 9.21
N MET A 174 -10.68 3.30 8.10
CA MET A 174 -10.26 2.89 6.77
C MET A 174 -8.85 3.38 6.41
N GLY A 175 -8.48 4.59 6.82
CA GLY A 175 -7.12 5.10 6.63
C GLY A 175 -6.05 4.25 7.31
N ARG A 176 -6.35 3.71 8.51
CA ARG A 176 -5.45 2.76 9.20
C ARG A 176 -5.51 1.38 8.57
N TYR A 177 -6.70 0.93 8.18
CA TYR A 177 -6.92 -0.36 7.54
C TYR A 177 -6.09 -0.49 6.27
N TYR A 178 -6.16 0.49 5.37
CA TYR A 178 -5.39 0.49 4.12
C TYR A 178 -3.88 0.59 4.35
N LYS A 179 -3.43 1.18 5.47
CA LYS A 179 -2.01 1.21 5.85
C LYS A 179 -1.54 -0.16 6.39
N MET A 180 -2.36 -0.86 7.15
CA MET A 180 -2.02 -2.15 7.78
C MET A 180 -2.25 -3.35 6.84
N PHE A 181 -3.09 -3.19 5.81
CA PHE A 181 -3.38 -4.18 4.78
C PHE A 181 -3.04 -3.60 3.39
N PRO A 182 -1.77 -3.64 2.97
CA PRO A 182 -1.30 -2.94 1.76
C PRO A 182 -1.97 -3.44 0.47
N GLU A 183 -2.30 -4.72 0.36
CA GLU A 183 -3.01 -5.26 -0.80
C GLU A 183 -4.42 -4.68 -0.95
N SER A 184 -5.16 -4.56 0.15
CA SER A 184 -6.50 -3.95 0.15
C SER A 184 -6.42 -2.43 -0.05
N GLY A 185 -5.36 -1.79 0.46
CA GLY A 185 -5.06 -0.39 0.21
C GLY A 185 -4.79 -0.10 -1.26
N LYS A 186 -3.88 -0.86 -1.91
CA LYS A 186 -3.56 -0.71 -3.34
C LYS A 186 -4.81 -0.79 -4.20
N LYS A 187 -5.63 -1.83 -4.04
CA LYS A 187 -6.91 -1.99 -4.75
C LYS A 187 -7.86 -0.81 -4.54
N HIS A 188 -7.91 -0.24 -3.33
CA HIS A 188 -8.74 0.94 -3.05
C HIS A 188 -8.23 2.19 -3.78
N TYR A 189 -6.91 2.44 -3.76
CA TYR A 189 -6.31 3.58 -4.45
C TYR A 189 -6.40 3.46 -5.97
N GLU A 190 -6.16 2.28 -6.52
CA GLU A 190 -6.31 1.98 -7.96
C GLU A 190 -7.76 2.21 -8.40
N LYS A 191 -8.74 1.71 -7.65
CA LYS A 191 -10.17 1.94 -7.94
C LYS A 191 -10.54 3.42 -7.86
N LYS A 192 -9.99 4.15 -6.88
CA LYS A 192 -10.22 5.59 -6.73
C LYS A 192 -9.60 6.38 -7.90
N TYR A 193 -8.40 6.00 -8.32
CA TYR A 193 -7.71 6.59 -9.46
C TYR A 193 -8.45 6.30 -10.78
N ALA A 194 -8.87 5.06 -11.00
CA ALA A 194 -9.69 4.67 -12.15
C ALA A 194 -11.03 5.43 -12.19
N ASN A 195 -11.68 5.63 -11.04
CA ASN A 195 -12.90 6.43 -10.97
C ASN A 195 -12.65 7.92 -11.21
N TRP A 196 -11.51 8.45 -10.78
CA TRP A 196 -11.10 9.83 -11.06
C TRP A 196 -10.82 10.03 -12.56
N LEU A 197 -10.12 9.08 -13.19
CA LEU A 197 -9.91 9.03 -14.65
C LEU A 197 -11.25 9.05 -15.40
N LYS A 198 -12.20 8.19 -15.00
CA LYS A 198 -13.54 8.10 -15.60
C LYS A 198 -14.39 9.38 -15.46
N LYS A 199 -14.12 10.21 -14.44
CA LYS A 199 -14.85 11.46 -14.19
C LYS A 199 -14.25 12.67 -14.90
N GLY A 200 -13.31 12.48 -15.82
CA GLY A 200 -12.65 13.59 -16.52
C GLY A 200 -11.53 14.24 -15.71
N GLY A 201 -10.88 13.47 -14.82
CA GLY A 201 -9.78 13.96 -13.98
C GLY A 201 -8.65 14.65 -14.77
N TYR A 202 -8.41 14.25 -16.02
CA TYR A 202 -7.46 14.92 -16.91
C TYR A 202 -7.81 16.39 -17.17
N GLU A 203 -9.09 16.70 -17.42
CA GLU A 203 -9.55 18.07 -17.67
C GLU A 203 -9.52 18.93 -16.40
N GLU A 204 -9.76 18.32 -15.24
CA GLU A 204 -9.70 18.98 -13.93
C GLU A 204 -8.24 19.26 -13.51
N ALA A 205 -7.32 18.34 -13.76
CA ALA A 205 -5.88 18.51 -13.53
C ALA A 205 -5.28 19.57 -14.47
N ALA A 206 -5.61 19.52 -15.77
CA ALA A 206 -5.17 20.51 -16.76
C ALA A 206 -5.67 21.92 -16.42
N ASN A 207 -6.93 22.05 -15.99
CA ASN A 207 -7.47 23.34 -15.51
C ASN A 207 -6.83 23.82 -14.20
N ALA A 208 -6.45 22.92 -13.30
CA ALA A 208 -5.78 23.27 -12.05
C ALA A 208 -4.34 23.76 -12.29
N GLU A 209 -3.60 23.16 -13.21
CA GLU A 209 -2.30 23.66 -13.65
C GLU A 209 -2.42 25.00 -14.38
N GLY A 210 -3.42 25.15 -15.26
CA GLY A 210 -3.70 26.42 -15.93
C GLY A 210 -4.01 27.55 -14.96
N LYS A 211 -4.74 27.27 -13.87
CA LYS A 211 -4.98 28.26 -12.79
C LYS A 211 -3.71 28.61 -12.03
N LYS A 212 -2.87 27.64 -11.65
CA LYS A 212 -1.60 27.91 -10.97
C LYS A 212 -0.64 28.75 -11.81
N ARG A 213 -0.58 28.49 -13.12
CA ARG A 213 0.19 29.31 -14.08
C ARG A 213 -0.33 30.75 -14.13
N ARG A 214 -1.63 30.94 -14.28
CA ARG A 214 -2.24 32.29 -14.27
C ARG A 214 -1.98 33.05 -12.98
N THR A 215 -2.06 32.40 -11.82
CA THR A 215 -1.77 33.03 -10.52
C THR A 215 -0.28 33.36 -10.35
N ALA A 216 0.62 32.59 -10.96
CA ALA A 216 2.05 32.91 -10.98
C ALA A 216 2.35 34.09 -11.93
N ASP A 217 1.73 34.11 -13.12
CA ASP A 217 1.87 35.21 -14.09
C ASP A 217 1.29 36.53 -13.54
N GLU A 218 0.17 36.50 -12.80
CA GLU A 218 -0.37 37.68 -12.09
C GLU A 218 0.54 38.17 -10.96
N PHE A 219 1.37 37.30 -10.36
CA PHE A 219 2.27 37.66 -9.26
C PHE A 219 3.62 38.20 -9.75
N TYR A 220 4.05 37.83 -10.95
CA TYR A 220 5.34 38.22 -11.55
C TYR A 220 5.21 39.12 -12.79
N GLY A 221 4.00 39.47 -13.22
CA GLY A 221 3.73 40.03 -14.55
C GLY A 221 3.48 41.53 -14.64
N GLU A 222 3.78 42.32 -13.60
CA GLU A 222 3.77 43.78 -13.72
C GLU A 222 5.20 44.33 -13.61
N ASP A 223 5.53 45.25 -14.53
CA ASP A 223 6.73 46.09 -14.62
C ASP A 223 7.91 45.58 -15.46
N TYR A 224 7.71 45.44 -16.78
CA TYR A 224 8.73 45.87 -17.75
C TYR A 224 8.04 46.48 -18.97
N GLU A 225 7.77 47.79 -18.90
CA GLU A 225 7.49 48.61 -20.08
C GLU A 225 8.77 48.76 -20.91
N ASP A 226 8.58 48.66 -22.22
CA ASP A 226 9.56 48.77 -23.29
C ASP A 226 10.40 50.05 -23.21
N GLU A 227 11.72 49.94 -23.36
CA GLU A 227 12.51 50.96 -24.04
C GLU A 227 13.48 50.32 -25.03
N GLU A 228 13.30 50.72 -26.28
CA GLU A 228 14.05 50.40 -27.48
C GLU A 228 15.46 51.04 -27.48
N ASP A 229 16.32 50.47 -28.32
CA ASP A 229 17.48 51.07 -28.98
C ASP A 229 18.73 51.43 -28.15
N LEU A 230 19.86 50.77 -28.46
CA LEU A 230 21.02 51.41 -29.11
C LEU A 230 22.19 50.43 -29.32
N ASP A 231 22.64 50.38 -30.57
CA ASP A 231 23.87 49.75 -31.08
C ASP A 231 25.14 50.20 -30.32
N GLY A 232 26.17 49.33 -30.30
CA GLY A 232 27.53 49.77 -29.97
C GLY A 232 28.52 48.63 -29.67
N ASP A 233 29.34 48.32 -30.67
CA ASP A 233 30.44 47.35 -30.66
C ASP A 233 31.57 47.60 -29.64
N ASP A 234 32.31 46.50 -29.38
CA ASP A 234 33.74 46.37 -29.04
C ASP A 234 34.30 46.95 -27.72
N TYR A 235 34.92 46.07 -26.90
CA TYR A 235 36.37 45.93 -26.67
C TYR A 235 36.64 45.14 -25.37
N GLU A 236 37.45 44.09 -25.49
CA GLU A 236 38.17 43.47 -24.38
C GLU A 236 39.16 44.47 -23.75
N ASP A 237 39.33 44.41 -22.42
CA ASP A 237 40.62 44.18 -21.74
C ASP A 237 40.77 44.92 -20.38
N SER A 238 41.30 44.17 -19.42
CA SER A 238 42.16 44.56 -18.30
C SER A 238 41.67 45.43 -17.12
N GLU A 239 41.70 44.79 -15.94
CA GLU A 239 42.22 45.28 -14.66
C GLU A 239 41.82 46.68 -14.13
N ARG A 240 41.12 46.70 -12.97
CA ARG A 240 41.55 47.36 -11.71
C ARG A 240 40.39 47.50 -10.71
N ASP A 241 40.37 46.65 -9.69
CA ASP A 241 39.59 46.93 -8.48
C ASP A 241 40.45 47.66 -7.45
N TYR A 242 40.35 48.98 -7.47
CA TYR A 242 40.86 49.88 -6.44
C TYR A 242 39.85 49.98 -5.27
N PHE A 243 40.33 49.52 -4.11
CA PHE A 243 40.31 50.28 -2.86
C PHE A 243 38.97 50.75 -2.25
N ARG A 244 38.75 50.22 -1.05
CA ARG A 244 38.73 50.97 0.23
C ARG A 244 37.38 51.01 0.95
N GLY A 245 37.29 50.22 2.01
CA GLY A 245 36.19 50.27 2.96
C GLY A 245 36.24 51.44 3.94
N LYS A 246 35.17 51.56 4.73
CA LYS A 246 35.24 51.82 6.18
C LYS A 246 33.88 51.56 6.84
N HIS A 247 33.90 50.58 7.76
CA HIS A 247 33.19 50.43 9.05
C HIS A 247 32.09 51.45 9.41
N GLY A 248 30.94 51.09 10.00
CA GLY A 248 30.51 49.88 10.70
C GLY A 248 29.72 50.25 11.96
N ARG A 249 28.71 49.47 12.37
CA ARG A 249 28.24 49.39 13.77
C ARG A 249 27.74 47.98 14.12
N ARG A 250 28.21 47.53 15.29
CA ARG A 250 28.04 46.24 15.97
C ARG A 250 26.76 46.18 16.84
N ARG A 251 26.37 44.93 17.17
CA ARG A 251 25.68 44.36 18.37
C ARG A 251 24.31 43.78 18.04
N ASP A 252 23.88 42.60 18.52
CA ASP A 252 24.35 41.58 19.49
C ASP A 252 23.42 40.35 19.27
N ARG A 253 23.86 39.10 18.98
CA ARG A 253 24.04 37.93 19.90
C ARG A 253 24.18 36.70 18.98
N ARG A 254 25.28 35.95 18.89
CA ARG A 254 25.87 34.92 19.79
C ARG A 254 24.99 33.69 20.14
N ARG A 255 25.50 32.52 19.68
CA ARG A 255 25.64 31.19 20.34
C ARG A 255 24.39 30.28 20.37
N TYR A 256 24.37 29.02 19.94
CA TYR A 256 25.35 27.90 19.80
C TYR A 256 25.06 27.15 18.46
N ASP A 257 25.98 26.73 17.56
CA ASP A 257 27.18 25.86 17.60
C ASP A 257 26.96 24.43 18.16
N ARG A 258 26.86 23.42 17.26
CA ARG A 258 27.74 22.21 17.29
C ARG A 258 27.66 21.32 16.01
N TYR A 259 28.77 21.33 15.25
CA TYR A 259 29.49 20.22 14.57
C TYR A 259 28.96 18.79 14.79
N ASN A 260 29.09 17.79 13.92
CA ASN A 260 29.82 17.50 12.66
C ASN A 260 29.07 16.27 12.06
N ASP A 261 28.83 16.16 10.76
CA ASP A 261 29.77 15.72 9.71
C ASP A 261 30.13 14.22 9.79
N ASP A 262 30.19 13.63 8.60
CA ASP A 262 30.85 12.37 8.20
C ASP A 262 29.97 11.12 7.93
N GLU A 263 30.18 10.59 6.72
CA GLU A 263 30.06 9.20 6.25
C GLU A 263 28.86 8.81 5.36
N TYR A 264 28.84 9.34 4.13
CA TYR A 264 28.26 8.63 2.99
C TYR A 264 29.37 7.83 2.28
N GLY A 265 29.42 6.53 2.58
CA GLY A 265 30.25 5.56 1.87
C GLY A 265 29.70 5.31 0.47
N VAL A 266 30.56 5.57 -0.53
CA VAL A 266 30.43 5.13 -1.91
C VAL A 266 30.91 3.69 -1.95
N ASP A 267 30.00 2.74 -2.20
CA ASP A 267 30.38 1.39 -2.61
C ASP A 267 29.81 1.11 -4.00
N GLU A 268 30.76 1.04 -4.92
CA GLU A 268 30.70 0.60 -6.30
C GLU A 268 30.46 -0.92 -6.30
N TYR A 269 29.34 -1.38 -6.88
CA TYR A 269 29.09 -2.82 -7.08
C TYR A 269 28.69 -3.08 -8.54
N ASP A 270 29.50 -3.94 -9.15
CA ASP A 270 29.42 -4.49 -10.50
C ASP A 270 28.03 -5.02 -10.87
N GLU A 271 27.59 -4.67 -12.09
CA GLU A 271 26.47 -5.27 -12.80
C GLU A 271 26.92 -6.57 -13.50
N GLU A 272 26.59 -7.72 -12.94
CA GLU A 272 26.53 -8.99 -13.68
C GLU A 272 25.06 -9.42 -13.73
N TYR A 273 24.36 -9.02 -14.80
CA TYR A 273 22.99 -9.46 -15.09
C TYR A 273 23.03 -10.89 -15.64
N GLU A 274 22.77 -11.88 -14.78
CA GLU A 274 22.34 -13.21 -15.25
C GLU A 274 20.88 -13.12 -15.70
N GLU A 275 20.66 -13.39 -16.99
CA GLU A 275 19.35 -13.60 -17.61
C GLU A 275 18.66 -14.81 -16.98
N GLU A 276 17.63 -14.58 -16.14
CA GLU A 276 16.62 -15.60 -15.84
C GLU A 276 15.27 -15.17 -16.42
N ASP A 277 14.91 -15.88 -17.50
CA ASP A 277 13.70 -15.81 -18.30
C ASP A 277 12.44 -16.01 -17.42
N PRO A 278 11.48 -15.08 -17.35
CA PRO A 278 10.22 -15.32 -16.67
C PRO A 278 9.31 -16.21 -17.56
N GLU A 279 9.19 -17.47 -17.18
CA GLU A 279 8.20 -18.41 -17.73
C GLU A 279 6.79 -17.79 -17.73
N TYR A 280 6.26 -17.61 -18.94
CA TYR A 280 4.88 -17.23 -19.24
C TYR A 280 3.93 -18.31 -18.69
N TYR A 281 3.11 -17.96 -17.68
CA TYR A 281 1.90 -18.73 -17.39
C TYR A 281 0.79 -18.26 -18.33
N ASP A 282 0.41 -19.15 -19.25
CA ASP A 282 -0.78 -19.10 -20.09
C ASP A 282 -2.04 -18.94 -19.22
N GLU A 283 -2.78 -17.84 -19.41
CA GLU A 283 -4.18 -17.73 -18.99
C GLU A 283 -5.06 -18.08 -20.18
N GLU A 284 -5.50 -19.34 -20.20
CA GLU A 284 -6.62 -19.83 -21.02
C GLU A 284 -7.93 -19.17 -20.56
N ASP A 285 -8.43 -18.26 -21.39
CA ASP A 285 -9.78 -18.21 -21.99
C ASP A 285 -11.06 -18.65 -21.20
N TYR A 286 -11.96 -17.64 -21.10
CA TYR A 286 -13.44 -17.60 -21.07
C TYR A 286 -14.27 -18.17 -19.89
N GLU A 287 -15.14 -17.31 -19.36
CA GLU A 287 -16.62 -17.32 -19.49
C GLU A 287 -17.17 -16.13 -18.67
N ASP A 288 -17.59 -15.04 -19.31
CA ASP A 288 -18.98 -14.71 -19.66
C ASP A 288 -19.96 -14.78 -18.47
N ASP A 289 -20.39 -13.60 -18.01
CA ASP A 289 -21.65 -13.38 -17.28
C ASP A 289 -22.00 -11.89 -17.37
N GLU A 290 -22.68 -11.57 -18.48
CA GLU A 290 -23.97 -10.85 -18.55
C GLU A 290 -24.17 -9.44 -17.90
N TYR A 291 -24.66 -8.54 -18.76
CA TYR A 291 -25.38 -7.28 -18.55
C TYR A 291 -24.63 -6.00 -18.11
N ASN A 292 -24.44 -5.09 -19.09
CA ASN A 292 -25.19 -3.83 -19.04
C ASN A 292 -25.37 -3.24 -20.46
N GLU A 293 -26.53 -3.52 -21.06
CA GLU A 293 -26.92 -3.14 -22.43
C GLU A 293 -27.53 -1.72 -22.53
N ASP A 294 -27.45 -0.90 -21.48
CA ASP A 294 -28.25 0.33 -21.33
C ASP A 294 -27.58 1.65 -21.79
N TYR A 295 -26.42 1.63 -22.46
CA TYR A 295 -25.70 2.87 -22.80
C TYR A 295 -25.53 3.17 -24.30
N ILE A 296 -26.34 2.55 -25.17
CA ILE A 296 -26.37 2.87 -26.61
C ILE A 296 -27.77 3.37 -27.01
N GLU A 297 -28.23 4.49 -26.45
CA GLU A 297 -29.41 5.16 -27.03
C GLU A 297 -29.40 6.70 -27.02
N ASP A 298 -28.42 7.37 -26.39
CA ASP A 298 -28.51 8.85 -26.23
C ASP A 298 -27.64 9.69 -27.19
N HIS A 299 -26.77 9.08 -28.02
CA HIS A 299 -25.87 9.86 -28.88
C HIS A 299 -26.34 10.14 -30.32
N SER A 300 -27.57 9.77 -30.69
CA SER A 300 -28.06 9.94 -32.08
C SER A 300 -28.79 11.26 -32.38
N ARG A 301 -28.92 12.20 -31.43
CA ARG A 301 -29.83 13.37 -31.59
C ARG A 301 -29.21 14.77 -31.57
N ARG A 302 -27.88 14.92 -31.67
CA ARG A 302 -27.26 16.25 -31.62
C ARG A 302 -26.31 16.49 -32.78
N GLY A 303 -26.86 16.78 -33.95
CA GLY A 303 -26.07 17.13 -35.13
C GLY A 303 -26.92 17.47 -36.35
N ARG A 304 -27.77 18.49 -36.27
CA ARG A 304 -28.36 19.10 -37.47
C ARG A 304 -28.63 20.59 -37.26
N TYR A 305 -28.24 21.36 -38.29
CA TYR A 305 -28.41 22.80 -38.53
C TYR A 305 -27.29 23.72 -38.03
N SER A 306 -26.33 24.02 -38.90
CA SER A 306 -26.28 25.32 -39.59
C SER A 306 -25.04 25.38 -40.49
N GLU A 307 -25.20 25.08 -41.78
CA GLU A 307 -24.22 25.42 -42.81
C GLU A 307 -25.01 26.00 -43.98
N ASN A 308 -24.78 27.29 -44.23
CA ASN A 308 -25.25 28.00 -45.42
C ASN A 308 -24.06 28.84 -45.86
N ASP A 309 -23.25 28.28 -46.75
CA ASP A 309 -22.65 29.09 -47.79
C ASP A 309 -22.58 28.31 -49.11
N SER A 310 -22.41 29.08 -50.16
CA SER A 310 -23.22 29.03 -51.35
C SER A 310 -22.54 28.31 -52.51
N GLN A 311 -23.37 27.70 -53.35
CA GLN A 311 -23.28 27.69 -54.82
C GLN A 311 -22.36 26.70 -55.56
N SER A 312 -23.04 26.10 -56.56
CA SER A 312 -22.59 25.66 -57.90
C SER A 312 -22.03 24.24 -58.10
N ALA A 313 -22.96 23.36 -58.44
CA ALA A 313 -22.96 22.46 -59.61
C ALA A 313 -21.63 22.27 -60.39
N SER A 314 -21.16 21.03 -60.50
CA SER A 314 -21.40 20.22 -61.71
C SER A 314 -20.70 18.86 -61.65
N SER A 315 -21.42 17.92 -62.25
CA SER A 315 -21.12 16.53 -62.59
C SER A 315 -19.71 16.27 -63.13
N GLY A 316 -19.15 15.12 -62.77
CA GLY A 316 -18.13 14.47 -63.59
C GLY A 316 -17.04 13.78 -62.78
N ALA A 317 -17.13 12.46 -62.72
CA ALA A 317 -16.13 11.51 -62.22
C ALA A 317 -14.70 12.06 -62.15
N ARG A 318 -14.20 12.22 -60.93
CA ARG A 318 -12.77 12.40 -60.68
C ARG A 318 -12.41 11.65 -59.42
N GLN A 319 -11.66 10.59 -59.63
CA GLN A 319 -10.70 9.99 -58.71
C GLN A 319 -10.17 11.05 -57.73
N THR A 320 -10.79 11.17 -56.56
CA THR A 320 -10.27 12.00 -55.48
C THR A 320 -9.18 11.19 -54.81
N VAL A 321 -7.99 11.34 -55.38
CA VAL A 321 -6.73 11.25 -54.65
C VAL A 321 -6.84 12.29 -53.53
N ASN A 322 -7.41 11.89 -52.40
CA ASN A 322 -7.39 12.66 -51.17
C ASN A 322 -6.04 12.41 -50.52
N VAL A 323 -5.04 13.22 -50.90
CA VAL A 323 -3.80 13.34 -50.13
C VAL A 323 -4.17 14.06 -48.85
N GLY A 324 -4.37 13.29 -47.78
CA GLY A 324 -4.68 13.84 -46.46
C GLY A 324 -4.90 12.82 -45.34
N SER A 325 -5.39 11.60 -45.62
CA SER A 325 -5.36 10.50 -44.63
C SER A 325 -4.39 9.43 -45.11
N PHE A 326 -3.22 9.33 -44.47
CA PHE A 326 -2.26 8.28 -44.77
C PHE A 326 -2.91 6.92 -44.45
N ASN A 327 -3.09 6.06 -45.46
CA ASN A 327 -3.66 4.74 -45.24
C ASN A 327 -2.58 3.79 -44.75
N PHE A 328 -2.58 3.52 -43.44
CA PHE A 328 -1.58 2.68 -42.78
C PHE A 328 -1.64 1.22 -43.26
N PHE A 329 -2.75 0.77 -43.84
CA PHE A 329 -2.98 -0.61 -44.29
C PHE A 329 -2.97 -0.77 -45.82
N ALA A 330 -2.53 0.25 -46.55
CA ALA A 330 -2.29 0.14 -47.99
C ALA A 330 -1.35 -1.04 -48.29
N GLY A 331 -1.74 -1.87 -49.26
CA GLY A 331 -0.97 -3.04 -49.71
C GLY A 331 -1.21 -4.35 -48.96
N CYS A 332 -2.03 -4.36 -47.89
CA CYS A 332 -2.43 -5.61 -47.24
C CYS A 332 -3.50 -6.34 -48.08
N ASN A 333 -3.23 -7.58 -48.48
CA ASN A 333 -4.10 -8.38 -49.35
C ASN A 333 -4.74 -9.59 -48.65
N SER A 334 -4.51 -9.76 -47.35
CA SER A 334 -5.12 -10.80 -46.52
C SER A 334 -5.33 -10.33 -45.09
N LYS A 335 -6.26 -10.96 -44.37
CA LYS A 335 -6.53 -10.69 -42.95
C LYS A 335 -5.27 -10.83 -42.09
N GLU A 336 -4.48 -11.88 -42.31
CA GLU A 336 -3.21 -12.10 -41.60
C GLU A 336 -2.16 -11.02 -41.86
N SER A 337 -2.16 -10.43 -43.06
CA SER A 337 -1.26 -9.31 -43.41
C SER A 337 -1.66 -8.03 -42.66
N VAL A 338 -2.96 -7.75 -42.55
CA VAL A 338 -3.50 -6.62 -41.79
C VAL A 338 -3.15 -6.75 -40.30
N GLU A 339 -3.33 -7.94 -39.71
CA GLU A 339 -3.03 -8.20 -38.30
C GLU A 339 -1.54 -8.07 -37.99
N ARG A 340 -0.66 -8.57 -38.86
CA ARG A 340 0.80 -8.41 -38.69
C ARG A 340 1.23 -6.96 -38.80
N LYS A 341 0.70 -6.22 -39.79
CA LYS A 341 1.02 -4.80 -39.97
C LYS A 341 0.51 -3.96 -38.80
N TYR A 342 -0.69 -4.27 -38.29
CA TYR A 342 -1.25 -3.63 -37.10
C TYR A 342 -0.35 -3.80 -35.87
N LYS A 343 0.09 -5.03 -35.57
CA LYS A 343 1.00 -5.28 -34.44
C LYS A 343 2.32 -4.51 -34.58
N SER A 344 2.86 -4.40 -35.81
CA SER A 344 4.07 -3.61 -36.07
C SER A 344 3.85 -2.11 -35.87
N LEU A 345 2.69 -1.58 -36.28
CA LEU A 345 2.37 -0.16 -36.14
C LEU A 345 2.11 0.22 -34.68
N VAL A 346 1.37 -0.61 -33.92
CA VAL A 346 1.15 -0.38 -32.49
C VAL A 346 2.46 -0.39 -31.72
N LYS A 347 3.39 -1.29 -32.08
CA LYS A 347 4.73 -1.33 -31.48
C LYS A 347 5.57 -0.11 -31.79
N LEU A 348 5.37 0.57 -32.92
CA LEU A 348 6.15 1.76 -33.29
C LEU A 348 5.57 3.01 -32.62
N TYR A 349 4.25 3.16 -32.66
CA TYR A 349 3.52 4.35 -32.18
C TYR A 349 3.02 4.22 -30.74
N HIS A 350 3.56 3.28 -29.95
CA HIS A 350 3.21 3.16 -28.53
C HIS A 350 3.72 4.38 -27.75
N PRO A 351 2.94 4.97 -26.82
CA PRO A 351 3.36 6.12 -26.03
C PRO A 351 4.60 5.87 -25.15
N ASP A 352 4.94 4.61 -24.90
CA ASP A 352 6.14 4.23 -24.14
C ASP A 352 7.43 4.25 -25.00
N ASN A 353 7.31 4.44 -26.32
CA ASN A 353 8.46 4.63 -27.18
C ASN A 353 8.86 6.11 -27.24
N MET A 354 10.15 6.38 -27.43
CA MET A 354 10.71 7.75 -27.46
C MET A 354 10.04 8.70 -28.48
N ASP A 355 9.47 8.18 -29.56
CA ASP A 355 8.74 8.92 -30.61
C ASP A 355 7.26 8.53 -30.72
N GLY A 356 6.65 8.05 -29.62
CA GLY A 356 5.26 7.58 -29.61
C GLY A 356 4.25 8.70 -29.91
N ASP A 357 3.41 8.51 -30.93
CA ASP A 357 2.32 9.43 -31.28
C ASP A 357 0.95 8.79 -31.01
N THR A 358 0.31 9.24 -29.93
CA THR A 358 -1.00 8.73 -29.50
C THR A 358 -2.15 9.12 -30.42
N ALA A 359 -2.03 10.23 -31.18
CA ALA A 359 -3.04 10.64 -32.14
C ALA A 359 -2.98 9.74 -33.39
N ALA A 360 -1.77 9.44 -33.88
CA ALA A 360 -1.57 8.48 -34.97
C ALA A 360 -2.04 7.06 -34.58
N LEU A 361 -1.81 6.63 -33.34
CA LEU A 361 -2.24 5.32 -32.86
C LEU A 361 -3.77 5.17 -32.85
N GLN A 362 -4.51 6.23 -32.50
CA GLN A 362 -5.97 6.23 -32.58
C GLN A 362 -6.45 6.07 -34.03
N GLU A 363 -5.82 6.77 -34.97
CA GLU A 363 -6.15 6.65 -36.40
C GLU A 363 -5.84 5.24 -36.94
N ILE A 364 -4.71 4.64 -36.52
CA ILE A 364 -4.35 3.26 -36.86
C ILE A 364 -5.41 2.27 -36.35
N ASN A 365 -5.93 2.45 -35.13
CA ASN A 365 -6.97 1.58 -34.57
C ASN A 365 -8.28 1.67 -35.36
N VAL A 366 -8.70 2.88 -35.73
CA VAL A 366 -9.90 3.09 -36.56
C VAL A 366 -9.72 2.40 -37.92
N GLN A 367 -8.60 2.67 -38.62
CA GLN A 367 -8.34 2.06 -39.92
C GLN A 367 -8.18 0.53 -39.84
N TYR A 368 -7.65 -0.01 -38.74
CA TYR A 368 -7.55 -1.46 -38.53
C TYR A 368 -8.93 -2.12 -38.43
N THR A 369 -9.86 -1.52 -37.68
CA THR A 369 -11.23 -2.07 -37.58
C THR A 369 -11.95 -2.05 -38.93
N GLU A 370 -11.70 -1.03 -39.74
CA GLU A 370 -12.22 -0.98 -41.11
C GLU A 370 -11.55 -2.01 -42.02
N ALA A 371 -10.22 -2.15 -41.95
CA ALA A 371 -9.46 -3.10 -42.76
C ALA A 371 -9.80 -4.55 -42.41
N LYS A 372 -10.01 -4.87 -41.13
CA LYS A 372 -10.42 -6.20 -40.65
C LYS A 372 -11.82 -6.57 -41.11
N LYS A 373 -12.71 -5.60 -41.37
CA LYS A 373 -14.06 -5.85 -41.92
C LYS A 373 -14.05 -6.08 -43.43
N ARG A 374 -12.98 -5.72 -44.14
CA ARG A 374 -12.86 -5.86 -45.61
C ARG A 374 -12.41 -7.27 -46.04
N PHE A 375 -11.94 -8.10 -45.12
CA PHE A 375 -11.52 -9.49 -45.32
C PHE A 375 -12.27 -10.38 -44.34
#